data_AF-A0A7C4X3U2-F1
#
_entry.id   AF-A0A7C4X3U2-F1
#
_cell.length_a   1.000
_cell.length_b   1.000
_cell.length_c   1.000
_cell.angle_alpha   90.00
_cell.angle_beta   90.00
_cell.angle_gamma   90.00
#
_symmetry.space_group_name_H-M   'P 1'
#
loop_
_entity.id
_entity.type
_entity.pdbx_description
1 polymer ?
#
loop_
_entity_poly.entity_id
_entity_poly.type
_entity_poly.pdbx_seq_one_letter_code
_entity_poly.pdbx_strand_id
1 'polypeptide(L)'
;MAAVAIAGLVFGALFFTVLVVVIALQVIAEAQAGPYDPQADFWVAIFSGMVFILGGVALDIYRKEFMPDELIHKVRRPKIVYQRTFK
;
A
#
# COMPACT_ATOMS: atom_id res chain seq x y z
N MET A 1 11.58 15.32 1.73
CA MET A 1 10.17 15.35 2.20
C MET A 1 9.46 14.03 1.92
N ALA A 2 9.51 13.48 0.70
CA ALA A 2 8.86 12.20 0.34
C ALA A 2 9.23 11.01 1.26
N ALA A 3 10.51 10.84 1.59
CA ALA A 3 10.95 9.76 2.49
C ALA A 3 10.32 9.86 3.90
N VAL A 4 10.16 11.07 4.43
CA VAL A 4 9.54 11.32 5.74
C VAL A 4 8.04 11.01 5.69
N ALA A 5 7.37 11.38 4.59
CA ALA A 5 5.96 11.06 4.38
C ALA A 5 5.74 9.53 4.31
N ILE A 6 6.59 8.81 3.56
CA ILE A 6 6.54 7.34 3.50
C ILE A 6 6.77 6.73 4.88
N ALA A 7 7.75 7.22 5.65
CA ALA A 7 8.00 6.72 7.01
C ALA A 7 6.77 6.89 7.92
N GLY A 8 6.08 8.04 7.84
CA GLY A 8 4.82 8.26 8.57
C GLY A 8 3.70 7.31 8.15
N LEU A 9 3.55 7.06 6.85
CA LEU A 9 2.55 6.12 6.33
C LEU A 9 2.85 4.67 6.76
N VAL A 10 4.12 4.26 6.76
CA VAL A 10 4.56 2.95 7.25
C VAL A 10 4.28 2.82 8.75
N PHE A 11 4.58 3.86 9.53
CA PHE A 11 4.28 3.85 10.96
C PHE A 11 2.76 3.73 11.22
N GLY A 12 1.95 4.46 10.46
CA GLY A 12 0.49 4.32 10.51
C GLY A 12 0.02 2.90 10.15
N ALA A 13 0.61 2.30 9.10
CA ALA A 13 0.28 0.94 8.71
C ALA A 13 0.63 -0.06 9.84
N LEU A 14 1.79 0.09 10.45
CA LEU A 14 2.19 -0.73 11.61
C LEU A 14 1.21 -0.55 12.78
N PHE A 15 0.78 0.68 13.08
CA PHE A 15 -0.21 0.92 14.12
C PHE A 15 -1.53 0.18 13.88
N PHE A 16 -2.09 0.27 12.66
CA PHE A 16 -3.31 -0.46 12.33
C PHE A 16 -3.12 -1.98 12.33
N THR A 17 -1.96 -2.50 11.92
CA THR A 17 -1.68 -3.94 12.06
C THR A 17 -1.66 -4.40 13.51
N VAL A 18 -1.13 -3.59 14.43
CA VAL A 18 -1.15 -3.90 15.87
C VAL A 18 -2.59 -3.94 16.39
N LEU A 19 -3.45 -3.00 15.98
CA LEU A 19 -4.86 -3.02 16.37
C LEU A 19 -5.60 -4.28 15.89
N VAL A 20 -5.31 -4.76 14.68
CA VAL A 20 -5.86 -6.05 14.19
C VAL A 20 -5.42 -7.21 15.09
N VAL A 21 -4.15 -7.24 15.49
CA VAL A 21 -3.63 -8.28 16.39
C VAL A 21 -4.30 -8.20 17.77
N VAL A 22 -4.52 -6.99 18.31
CA VAL A 22 -5.22 -6.82 19.59
C VAL A 22 -6.64 -7.38 19.52
N ILE A 23 -7.39 -7.08 18.45
CA ILE A 23 -8.74 -7.64 18.28
C ILE A 23 -8.69 -9.17 18.11
N ALA A 24 -7.74 -9.69 17.34
CA ALA A 24 -7.61 -11.14 17.17
C ALA A 24 -7.34 -11.84 18.52
N LEU A 25 -6.50 -11.26 19.38
CA LEU A 25 -6.27 -11.76 20.73
C LEU A 25 -7.52 -11.70 21.61
N GLN A 26 -8.29 -10.62 21.51
CA GLN A 26 -9.58 -10.49 22.20
C GLN A 26 -10.56 -11.58 21.77
N VAL A 27 -10.72 -11.80 20.45
CA VAL A 27 -11.62 -12.82 19.90
C VAL A 27 -11.20 -14.22 20.36
N ILE A 28 -9.90 -14.52 20.40
CA ILE A 28 -9.39 -15.81 20.91
C ILE A 28 -9.70 -15.98 22.39
N ALA A 29 -9.55 -14.93 23.20
CA ALA A 29 -9.89 -14.96 24.62
C ALA A 29 -11.39 -15.14 24.85
N GLU A 30 -12.23 -14.44 24.08
CA GLU A 30 -13.70 -14.56 24.14
C GLU A 30 -14.16 -15.94 23.69
N ALA A 31 -13.55 -16.52 22.66
CA ALA A 31 -13.86 -17.88 22.20
C ALA A 31 -13.69 -18.96 23.30
N GLN A 32 -12.90 -18.68 24.35
CA GLN A 32 -12.75 -19.57 25.51
C GLN A 32 -13.69 -19.24 26.68
N ALA A 33 -14.25 -18.03 26.74
CA ALA A 33 -14.89 -17.47 27.93
C ALA A 33 -16.35 -17.00 27.75
N GLY A 34 -16.85 -16.80 26.53
CA GLY A 34 -18.17 -16.19 26.33
C GLY A 34 -18.66 -16.12 24.88
N PRO A 35 -19.81 -15.45 24.65
CA PRO A 35 -20.38 -15.27 23.31
C PRO A 35 -19.54 -14.33 22.45
N TYR A 36 -19.40 -14.67 21.19
CA TYR A 36 -18.68 -13.91 20.16
C TYR A 36 -19.29 -12.52 19.93
N ASP A 37 -18.47 -11.47 19.93
CA ASP A 37 -18.87 -10.12 19.54
C ASP A 37 -18.82 -9.93 18.00
N PRO A 38 -19.97 -9.76 17.32
CA PRO A 38 -20.00 -9.52 15.87
C PRO A 38 -19.34 -8.21 15.43
N GLN A 39 -19.10 -7.26 16.34
CA GLN A 39 -18.41 -6.02 16.01
C GLN A 39 -16.91 -6.24 15.74
N ALA A 40 -16.32 -7.33 16.23
CA ALA A 40 -14.90 -7.65 16.00
C ALA A 40 -14.57 -7.74 14.50
N ASP A 41 -15.42 -8.43 13.72
CA ASP A 41 -15.25 -8.55 12.26
C ASP A 41 -15.28 -7.20 11.55
N PHE A 42 -16.19 -6.31 11.98
CA PHE A 42 -16.32 -4.97 11.41
C PHE A 42 -15.05 -4.15 11.63
N TRP A 43 -14.51 -4.17 12.84
CA TRP A 43 -13.28 -3.43 13.17
C TRP A 43 -12.04 -4.03 12.48
N VAL A 44 -11.95 -5.35 12.38
CA VAL A 44 -10.89 -6.03 11.61
C VAL A 44 -10.94 -5.62 10.13
N ALA A 45 -12.13 -5.57 9.53
CA ALA A 45 -12.30 -5.13 8.15
C ALA A 45 -11.85 -3.67 7.95
N ILE A 46 -12.20 -2.76 8.87
CA ILE A 46 -11.78 -1.35 8.80
C ILE A 46 -10.26 -1.23 8.94
N PHE A 47 -9.66 -1.84 9.96
CA PHE A 47 -8.23 -1.67 10.23
C PHE A 47 -7.38 -2.33 9.14
N SER A 48 -7.77 -3.50 8.63
CA SER A 48 -7.11 -4.09 7.47
C SER A 48 -7.25 -3.20 6.22
N GLY A 49 -8.42 -2.60 5.99
CA GLY A 49 -8.62 -1.61 4.93
C GLY A 49 -7.68 -0.40 5.05
N MET A 50 -7.48 0.11 6.26
CA MET A 50 -6.54 1.22 6.51
C MET A 50 -5.10 0.85 6.18
N VAL A 51 -4.66 -0.38 6.48
CA VAL A 51 -3.33 -0.88 6.09
C VAL A 51 -3.17 -0.84 4.56
N PHE A 52 -4.18 -1.29 3.82
CA PHE A 52 -4.16 -1.26 2.35
C PHE A 52 -4.12 0.17 1.79
N ILE A 53 -4.91 1.09 2.35
CA ILE A 53 -4.92 2.49 1.93
C ILE A 53 -3.55 3.13 2.16
N LEU A 54 -3.00 2.98 3.37
CA LEU A 54 -1.69 3.56 3.71
C LEU A 54 -0.57 2.97 2.86
N GLY A 55 -0.58 1.65 2.64
CA GLY A 55 0.37 0.98 1.75
C GLY A 55 0.24 1.44 0.30
N GLY A 56 -0.98 1.60 -0.20
CA GLY A 56 -1.25 2.10 -1.55
C GLY A 56 -0.73 3.52 -1.76
N VAL A 57 -0.99 4.43 -0.81
CA VAL A 57 -0.47 5.81 -0.85
C VAL A 57 1.05 5.82 -0.75
N ALA A 58 1.66 5.01 0.12
CA ALA A 58 3.11 4.92 0.24
C ALA A 58 3.76 4.45 -1.08
N LEU A 59 3.15 3.47 -1.75
CA LEU A 59 3.59 3.00 -3.07
C LEU A 59 3.43 4.05 -4.16
N ASP A 60 2.34 4.82 -4.14
CA ASP A 60 2.13 5.90 -5.11
C ASP A 60 3.19 7.01 -4.96
N ILE A 61 3.48 7.42 -3.71
CA ILE A 61 4.57 8.38 -3.43
C ILE A 61 5.91 7.78 -3.87
N TYR A 62 6.18 6.50 -3.56
CA TYR A 62 7.40 5.84 -3.97
C TYR A 62 7.59 5.85 -5.50
N ARG A 63 6.52 5.54 -6.25
CA ARG A 63 6.53 5.55 -7.71
C ARG A 63 6.81 6.95 -8.29
N LYS A 64 6.24 8.00 -7.70
CA LYS A 64 6.39 9.37 -8.20
C LYS A 64 7.76 9.98 -7.90
N GLU A 65 8.33 9.65 -6.75
CA GLU A 65 9.50 10.36 -6.22
C GLU A 65 10.80 9.58 -6.34
N PHE A 66 10.74 8.24 -6.43
CA PHE A 66 11.94 7.39 -6.38
C PHE A 66 12.07 6.41 -7.55
N MET A 67 11.01 6.16 -8.32
CA MET A 67 11.14 5.37 -9.55
C MET A 67 11.66 6.25 -10.68
N PRO A 68 12.77 5.87 -11.35
CA PRO A 68 13.27 6.61 -12.50
C PRO A 68 12.25 6.55 -13.65
N ASP A 69 12.02 7.69 -14.30
CA ASP A 69 11.11 7.86 -15.44
C ASP A 69 11.39 6.88 -16.59
N GLU A 70 12.62 6.39 -16.66
CA GLU A 70 13.11 5.37 -17.61
C GLU A 70 12.36 4.04 -17.51
N LEU A 71 11.85 3.70 -16.32
CA LEU A 71 11.04 2.51 -16.08
C LEU A 71 9.55 2.75 -16.36
N ILE A 72 9.11 4.01 -16.35
CA ILE A 72 7.70 4.41 -16.48
C ILE A 72 7.34 4.64 -17.95
N HIS A 73 8.33 4.94 -18.80
CA HIS A 73 8.13 5.20 -20.22
C HIS A 73 9.17 4.48 -21.07
N LYS A 74 8.71 3.68 -22.06
CA LYS A 74 9.50 3.46 -23.27
C LYS A 74 9.72 4.86 -23.84
N VAL A 75 10.92 5.42 -23.67
CA VAL A 75 11.31 6.68 -24.32
C VAL A 75 10.80 6.57 -25.76
N ARG A 76 9.89 7.45 -26.18
CA ARG A 76 9.55 7.59 -27.61
C ARG A 76 10.79 8.19 -28.25
N ARG A 77 11.84 7.37 -28.42
CA ARG A 77 12.94 7.74 -29.31
C ARG A 77 12.25 7.99 -30.65
N PRO A 78 12.41 9.17 -31.27
CA PRO A 78 11.97 9.34 -32.64
C PRO A 78 12.58 8.17 -33.40
N LYS A 79 11.73 7.28 -33.92
CA LYS A 79 12.20 6.13 -34.67
C LYS A 79 12.99 6.75 -35.82
N ILE A 80 14.31 6.61 -35.81
CA ILE A 80 15.16 7.09 -36.90
C ILE A 80 14.80 6.20 -38.08
N VAL A 81 13.79 6.62 -38.83
CA VAL A 81 13.36 5.96 -40.05
C VAL A 81 14.29 6.51 -41.12
N TYR A 82 15.34 5.76 -41.44
CA TYR A 82 16.14 6.05 -42.63
C TYR A 82 15.19 6.03 -43.83
N GLN A 83 14.98 7.18 -44.46
CA GLN A 83 14.27 7.25 -45.72
C GLN A 83 15.08 6.42 -46.71
N ARG A 84 14.48 5.36 -47.27
CA ARG A 84 15.07 4.69 -48.42
C ARG A 84 15.16 5.74 -49.52
N THR A 85 16.37 6.10 -49.91
CA THR A 85 16.62 6.81 -51.16
C THR A 85 16.18 5.85 -52.27
N PHE A 86 14.95 6.03 -52.75
CA PHE A 86 14.52 5.40 -54.00
C PHE A 86 15.39 6.03 -55.10
N LYS A 87 16.34 5.24 -55.60
CA LYS A 87 16.98 5.46 -56.90
C LYS A 87 16.15 4.77 -57.97
#